data_AF-A0A7S0UD83-F1
#
_entry.id   AF-A0A7S0UD83-F1
#
_cell.length_a   1.000
_cell.length_b   1.000
_cell.length_c   1.000
_cell.angle_alpha   90.00
_cell.angle_beta   90.00
_cell.angle_gamma   90.00
#
_symmetry.space_group_name_H-M   'P 1'
#
loop_
_entity.id
_entity.type
_entity.pdbx_description
1 polymer ?
#
loop_
_entity_poly.entity_id
_entity_poly.type
_entity_poly.pdbx_seq_one_letter_code
_entity_poly.pdbx_strand_id
1 'polypeptide(L)'
;ILPALLLRLHDSNEEVVKAVLEVVGRVCQGETEELFKPVMEQVYLHLRYERSVLQERGGLIVRKLCMCLGARKVFLELASHLEKEEEDVEFAAAFTDKLSMILLTVPEASGLRG
;
A
#
# COMPACT_ATOMS: atom_id res chain seq x y z
N ILE A 1 -7.05 -13.76 -14.77
CA ILE A 1 -5.97 -14.28 -13.89
C ILE A 1 -5.73 -13.34 -12.71
N LEU A 2 -5.64 -12.02 -12.92
CA LEU A 2 -5.48 -11.00 -11.86
C LEU A 2 -6.52 -10.94 -10.71
N PRO A 3 -7.84 -11.12 -10.92
CA PRO A 3 -8.79 -11.03 -9.80
C PRO A 3 -8.56 -12.11 -8.72
N ALA A 4 -8.00 -13.26 -9.10
CA ALA A 4 -7.64 -14.31 -8.14
C ALA A 4 -6.44 -13.92 -7.26
N LEU A 5 -5.50 -13.12 -7.80
CA LEU A 5 -4.38 -12.57 -7.02
C LEU A 5 -4.84 -11.45 -6.10
N LEU A 6 -5.75 -10.60 -6.56
CA LEU A 6 -6.35 -9.55 -5.72
C LEU A 6 -7.16 -10.16 -4.55
N LEU A 7 -7.85 -11.28 -4.77
CA LEU A 7 -8.52 -12.01 -3.68
C LEU A 7 -7.55 -12.54 -2.62
N ARG A 8 -6.29 -12.82 -2.99
CA ARG A 8 -5.25 -13.34 -2.10
C ARG A 8 -4.61 -12.25 -1.22
N LEU A 9 -4.85 -10.97 -1.51
CA LEU A 9 -4.48 -9.86 -0.61
C LEU A 9 -5.29 -9.85 0.69
N HIS A 10 -6.50 -10.42 0.67
CA HIS A 10 -7.35 -10.60 1.85
C HIS A 10 -7.07 -11.91 2.61
N ASP A 11 -6.01 -12.65 2.24
CA ASP A 11 -5.64 -13.87 2.93
C ASP A 11 -5.01 -13.54 4.29
N SER A 12 -5.40 -14.25 5.35
CA SER A 12 -4.86 -14.02 6.70
C SER A 12 -3.36 -14.34 6.82
N ASN A 13 -2.81 -15.06 5.83
CA ASN A 13 -1.40 -15.44 5.78
C ASN A 13 -0.50 -14.32 5.22
N GLU A 14 0.36 -13.77 6.09
CA GLU A 14 1.30 -12.69 5.76
C GLU A 14 2.23 -13.03 4.59
N GLU A 15 2.68 -14.29 4.51
CA GLU A 15 3.61 -14.73 3.46
C GLU A 15 2.91 -14.78 2.10
N VAL A 16 1.62 -15.12 2.08
CA VAL A 16 0.78 -15.08 0.86
C VAL A 16 0.61 -13.63 0.40
N VAL A 17 0.28 -12.73 1.34
CA VAL A 17 0.13 -11.30 1.04
C VAL A 17 1.43 -10.69 0.50
N LYS A 18 2.59 -11.00 1.11
CA LYS A 18 3.91 -10.55 0.61
C LYS A 18 4.21 -11.08 -0.79
N ALA A 19 4.03 -12.39 -1.01
CA ALA A 19 4.29 -13.01 -2.31
C ALA A 19 3.40 -12.40 -3.40
N VAL A 20 2.12 -12.15 -3.09
CA VAL A 20 1.19 -11.47 -3.99
C VAL A 20 1.65 -10.05 -4.29
N LEU A 21 2.02 -9.27 -3.26
CA LEU A 21 2.53 -7.91 -3.44
C LEU A 21 3.81 -7.87 -4.30
N GLU A 22 4.71 -8.84 -4.15
CA GLU A 22 5.92 -8.93 -5.00
C GLU A 22 5.59 -9.25 -6.45
N VAL A 23 4.68 -10.22 -6.68
CA VAL A 23 4.24 -10.58 -8.04
C VAL A 23 3.53 -9.40 -8.67
N VAL A 24 2.58 -8.78 -7.97
CA VAL A 24 1.84 -7.61 -8.43
C VAL A 24 2.77 -6.44 -8.70
N GLY A 25 3.73 -6.18 -7.81
CA GLY A 25 4.72 -5.14 -7.99
C GLY A 25 5.55 -5.32 -9.27
N ARG A 26 5.97 -6.56 -9.57
CA ARG A 26 6.69 -6.87 -10.82
C ARG A 26 5.80 -6.76 -12.05
N VAL A 27 4.54 -7.20 -11.97
CA VAL A 27 3.60 -7.10 -13.10
C VAL A 27 3.27 -5.64 -13.39
N CYS A 28 2.97 -4.83 -12.38
CA CYS A 28 2.69 -3.40 -12.51
C CYS A 28 3.93 -2.56 -12.90
N GLN A 29 5.16 -3.06 -12.73
CA GLN A 29 6.34 -2.44 -13.34
C GLN A 29 6.39 -2.63 -14.86
N GLY A 30 5.83 -3.73 -15.37
CA GLY A 30 5.82 -4.08 -16.78
C GLY A 30 4.56 -3.69 -17.55
N GLU A 31 3.43 -3.45 -16.87
CA GLU A 31 2.12 -3.20 -17.47
C GLU A 31 1.46 -1.89 -16.99
N THR A 32 0.49 -1.43 -17.78
CA THR A 32 -0.26 -0.16 -17.73
C THR A 32 -0.91 0.14 -16.37
N GLU A 33 -1.13 1.43 -16.08
CA GLU A 33 -1.81 1.97 -14.87
C GLU A 33 -3.15 1.30 -14.50
N GLU A 34 -3.76 0.54 -15.41
CA GLU A 34 -4.99 -0.24 -15.23
C GLU A 34 -4.89 -1.29 -14.10
N LEU A 35 -3.69 -1.81 -13.82
CA LEU A 35 -3.47 -2.75 -12.72
C LEU A 35 -3.13 -2.05 -11.41
N PHE A 36 -2.52 -0.87 -11.49
CA PHE A 36 -2.03 -0.14 -10.33
C PHE A 36 -3.18 0.32 -9.42
N LYS A 37 -4.21 0.96 -10.00
CA LYS A 37 -5.35 1.49 -9.25
C LYS A 37 -6.10 0.45 -8.41
N PRO A 38 -6.60 -0.67 -8.97
CA PRO A 38 -7.35 -1.66 -8.18
C PRO A 38 -6.48 -2.33 -7.10
N VAL A 39 -5.16 -2.49 -7.34
CA VAL A 39 -4.25 -3.00 -6.32
C VAL A 39 -4.13 -2.02 -5.15
N MET A 40 -3.93 -0.73 -5.44
CA MET A 40 -3.80 0.29 -4.40
C MET A 40 -5.09 0.41 -3.58
N GLU A 41 -6.25 0.36 -4.24
CA GLU A 41 -7.54 0.35 -3.56
C GLU A 41 -7.69 -0.85 -2.63
N GLN A 42 -7.37 -2.07 -3.09
CA GLN A 42 -7.44 -3.26 -2.24
C GLN A 42 -6.49 -3.21 -1.05
N VAL A 43 -5.26 -2.71 -1.26
CA VAL A 43 -4.29 -2.53 -0.16
C VAL A 43 -4.81 -1.51 0.86
N TYR A 44 -5.32 -0.38 0.38
CA TYR A 44 -5.91 0.65 1.23
C TYR A 44 -7.08 0.11 2.05
N LEU A 45 -8.02 -0.59 1.41
CA LEU A 45 -9.15 -1.23 2.08
C LEU A 45 -8.68 -2.25 3.12
N HIS A 46 -7.70 -3.10 2.79
CA HIS A 46 -7.18 -4.08 3.73
C HIS A 46 -6.56 -3.42 4.97
N LEU A 47 -5.77 -2.35 4.79
CA LEU A 47 -5.20 -1.57 5.89
C LEU A 47 -6.28 -0.86 6.72
N ARG A 48 -7.37 -0.41 6.08
CA ARG A 48 -8.51 0.24 6.73
C ARG A 48 -9.32 -0.75 7.57
N TYR A 49 -9.70 -1.89 6.99
CA TYR A 49 -10.48 -2.92 7.68
C TYR A 49 -9.70 -3.58 8.82
N GLU A 50 -8.39 -3.78 8.63
CA GLU A 50 -7.53 -4.39 9.64
C GLU A 50 -6.50 -3.40 10.19
N ARG A 51 -6.93 -2.52 11.10
CA ARG A 51 -6.02 -1.54 11.73
C ARG A 51 -4.84 -2.18 12.46
N SER A 52 -5.00 -3.40 12.98
CA SER A 52 -3.90 -4.20 13.55
C SER A 52 -2.84 -4.53 12.49
N VAL A 53 -3.27 -4.86 11.26
CA VAL A 53 -2.37 -5.08 10.12
C VAL A 53 -1.67 -3.79 9.75
N LEU A 54 -2.32 -2.62 9.75
CA LEU A 54 -1.63 -1.34 9.54
C LEU A 54 -0.49 -1.12 10.54
N GLN A 55 -0.72 -1.45 11.82
CA GLN A 55 0.28 -1.26 12.87
C GLN A 55 1.42 -2.29 12.83
N GLU A 56 1.12 -3.58 12.68
CA GLU A 56 2.13 -4.65 12.67
C GLU A 56 2.83 -4.79 11.30
N ARG A 57 2.07 -4.71 10.20
CA ARG A 57 2.48 -5.12 8.86
C ARG A 57 2.42 -4.02 7.81
N GLY A 58 1.67 -2.93 8.06
CA GLY A 58 1.48 -1.83 7.11
C GLY A 58 2.80 -1.18 6.69
N GLY A 59 3.76 -1.10 7.62
CA GLY A 59 5.14 -0.69 7.34
C GLY A 59 5.81 -1.50 6.22
N LEU A 60 5.68 -2.82 6.28
CA LEU A 60 6.28 -3.74 5.32
C LEU A 60 5.53 -3.70 3.98
N ILE A 61 4.20 -3.72 4.01
CA ILE A 61 3.34 -3.67 2.82
C ILE A 61 3.65 -2.42 1.99
N VAL A 62 3.57 -1.24 2.61
CA VAL A 62 3.82 0.02 1.93
C VAL A 62 5.26 0.09 1.46
N ARG A 63 6.25 -0.28 2.29
CA ARG A 63 7.66 -0.27 1.88
C ARG A 63 7.92 -1.16 0.68
N LYS A 64 7.34 -2.35 0.63
CA LYS A 64 7.51 -3.27 -0.49
C LYS A 64 6.87 -2.73 -1.77
N LEU A 65 5.68 -2.14 -1.66
CA LEU A 65 5.04 -1.43 -2.76
C LEU A 65 5.88 -0.25 -3.26
N CYS A 66 6.48 0.53 -2.35
CA CYS A 66 7.35 1.64 -2.73
C CYS A 66 8.60 1.16 -3.49
N MET A 67 9.19 0.03 -3.11
CA MET A 67 10.33 -0.55 -3.81
C MET A 67 9.96 -1.06 -5.21
N CYS A 68 8.75 -1.59 -5.39
CA CYS A 68 8.28 -2.07 -6.69
C CYS A 68 7.77 -0.92 -7.59
N LEU A 69 6.92 -0.04 -7.10
CA LEU A 69 6.13 0.88 -7.92
C LEU A 69 6.61 2.33 -7.81
N GLY A 70 7.55 2.60 -6.91
CA GLY A 70 8.03 3.92 -6.57
C GLY A 70 7.20 4.53 -5.43
N ALA A 71 7.89 5.02 -4.40
CA ALA A 71 7.27 5.64 -3.24
C ALA A 71 6.28 6.74 -3.65
N ARG A 72 6.68 7.66 -4.53
CA ARG A 72 5.83 8.79 -4.94
C ARG A 72 4.44 8.36 -5.44
N LYS A 73 4.38 7.36 -6.32
CA LYS A 73 3.10 6.88 -6.87
C LYS A 73 2.24 6.24 -5.79
N VAL A 74 2.83 5.35 -4.99
CA VAL A 74 2.13 4.64 -3.92
C VAL A 74 1.57 5.61 -2.88
N PHE A 75 2.39 6.54 -2.38
CA PHE A 75 1.97 7.51 -1.38
C PHE A 75 0.88 8.47 -1.91
N LEU A 76 1.02 9.00 -3.13
CA LEU A 76 0.00 9.87 -3.74
C LEU A 76 -1.32 9.13 -3.92
N GLU A 77 -1.27 7.89 -4.39
CA GLU A 77 -2.49 7.12 -4.62
C GLU A 77 -3.17 6.76 -3.30
N LEU A 78 -2.42 6.28 -2.30
CA LEU A 78 -2.96 6.00 -0.97
C LEU A 78 -3.52 7.26 -0.29
N ALA A 79 -2.86 8.41 -0.43
CA ALA A 79 -3.37 9.69 0.06
C ALA A 79 -4.67 10.10 -0.66
N SER A 80 -4.75 9.90 -1.98
CA SER A 80 -5.98 10.18 -2.74
C SER A 80 -7.14 9.27 -2.32
N HIS A 81 -6.88 8.02 -1.93
CA HIS A 81 -7.92 7.15 -1.36
C HIS A 81 -8.31 7.62 0.05
N LEU A 82 -7.34 8.06 0.85
CA LEU A 82 -7.59 8.61 2.18
C LEU A 82 -8.44 9.89 2.15
N GLU A 83 -8.16 10.82 1.23
CA GLU A 83 -8.92 12.07 1.06
C GLU A 83 -10.37 11.82 0.63
N LYS A 84 -10.65 10.72 -0.08
CA LYS A 84 -12.03 10.36 -0.47
C LYS A 84 -12.85 9.80 0.70
N GLU A 85 -12.19 9.27 1.72
CA GLU A 85 -12.80 8.55 2.83
C GLU A 85 -12.78 9.42 4.09
N GLU A 86 -13.41 10.60 4.00
CA GLU A 86 -13.40 11.66 5.03
C GLU A 86 -14.04 11.26 6.38
N GLU A 87 -14.65 10.08 6.46
CA GLU A 87 -15.42 9.66 7.64
C GLU A 87 -14.55 9.13 8.79
N ASP A 88 -13.27 8.79 8.56
CA ASP A 88 -12.43 8.09 9.53
C ASP A 88 -11.11 8.83 9.85
N VAL A 89 -11.24 9.97 10.54
CA VAL A 89 -10.13 10.86 10.89
C VAL A 89 -9.06 10.16 11.75
N GLU A 90 -9.46 9.25 12.64
CA GLU A 90 -8.51 8.48 13.46
C GLU A 90 -7.68 7.53 12.60
N PHE A 91 -8.29 6.86 11.62
CA PHE A 91 -7.56 6.06 10.67
C PHE A 91 -6.62 6.91 9.82
N ALA A 92 -7.10 8.05 9.32
CA ALA A 92 -6.30 8.97 8.52
C ALA A 92 -5.05 9.47 9.26
N ALA A 93 -5.18 9.83 10.53
CA ALA A 93 -4.06 10.21 11.37
C ALA A 93 -3.08 9.04 11.56
N ALA A 94 -3.57 7.85 11.94
CA ALA A 94 -2.73 6.67 12.15
C ALA A 94 -2.02 6.22 10.85
N PHE A 95 -2.71 6.31 9.72
CA PHE A 95 -2.18 5.95 8.41
C PHE A 95 -1.11 6.95 7.96
N THR A 96 -1.37 8.25 8.07
CA THR A 96 -0.41 9.31 7.73
C THR A 96 0.82 9.29 8.63
N ASP A 97 0.64 8.99 9.92
CA ASP A 97 1.74 8.79 10.86
C ASP A 97 2.60 7.59 10.46
N LYS A 98 1.97 6.46 10.12
CA LYS A 98 2.67 5.26 9.65
C LYS A 98 3.44 5.51 8.36
N LEU A 99 2.78 6.16 7.41
CA LEU A 99 3.38 6.62 6.15
C LEU A 99 4.59 7.51 6.41
N SER A 100 4.48 8.50 7.30
CA SER A 100 5.60 9.37 7.68
C SER A 100 6.75 8.59 8.32
N MET A 101 6.44 7.60 9.16
CA MET A 101 7.44 6.72 9.76
C MET A 101 8.17 5.87 8.70
N ILE A 102 7.47 5.41 7.67
CA ILE A 102 8.05 4.73 6.51
C ILE A 102 8.94 5.71 5.72
N LEU A 103 8.49 6.94 5.46
CA LEU A 103 9.30 7.97 4.80
C LEU A 103 10.59 8.29 5.59
N LEU A 104 10.54 8.22 6.92
CA LEU A 104 11.69 8.42 7.81
C LEU A 104 12.70 7.27 7.76
N THR A 105 12.22 6.03 7.57
CA THR A 105 13.03 4.81 7.64
C THR A 105 13.48 4.26 6.28
N VAL A 106 12.87 4.73 5.18
CA VAL A 106 13.14 4.26 3.82
C VAL A 106 13.89 5.37 3.06
N PRO A 107 15.20 5.21 2.79
CA PRO A 107 15.98 6.22 2.06
C PRO A 107 15.43 6.46 0.65
N GLU A 108 14.83 5.44 0.02
CA GLU A 108 14.20 5.55 -1.30
C GLU A 108 13.01 6.52 -1.32
N ALA A 109 12.37 6.76 -0.17
CA ALA A 109 11.26 7.69 -0.05
C ALA A 109 11.67 9.07 0.49
N SER A 110 12.94 9.24 0.89
CA SER A 110 13.48 10.52 1.34
C SER A 110 13.51 11.58 0.24
N GLY A 111 13.44 11.17 -1.03
CA GLY A 111 13.32 12.08 -2.18
C GLY A 111 11.97 12.80 -2.32
N LEU A 112 10.97 12.46 -1.52
CA LEU A 112 9.67 13.16 -1.45
C LEU A 112 9.67 14.35 -0.48
N ARG A 113 10.77 14.59 0.24
CA ARG A 113 10.88 15.66 1.25
C ARG A 113 11.24 17.03 0.66
N GLY A 114 11.19 17.18 -0.67
CA GLY A 114 11.63 18.37 -1.40
C GLY A 114 10.54 18.95 -2.29
#